data_AF-A0A847A6P2-F1
#
_entry.id   AF-A0A847A6P2-F1
#
_cell.length_a   1.000
_cell.length_b   1.000
_cell.length_c   1.000
_cell.angle_alpha   90.00
_cell.angle_beta   90.00
_cell.angle_gamma   90.00
#
_symmetry.space_group_name_H-M   'P 1'
#
loop_
_entity.id
_entity.type
_entity.pdbx_description
1 polymer ?
#
loop_
_entity_poly.entity_id
_entity_poly.type
_entity_poly.pdbx_seq_one_letter_code
_entity_poly.pdbx_strand_id
1 'polypeptide(L)'
;IITGHYDVVDAEAYGPLKDLAFSPLELPRRAGELELPEEARKDLESGEYLFGRGVSDMKGGIALMMAFLAEAARKGDFPANLLFLAVPDEENTSAGM
;
A
#
# COMPACT_ATOMS: atom_id res chain seq x y z
N ILE A 1 4.29 7.21 -18.54
CA ILE A 1 3.33 7.74 -17.56
C ILE A 1 3.32 6.77 -16.40
N ILE A 2 3.34 7.29 -15.19
CA ILE A 2 3.32 6.52 -13.94
C ILE A 2 2.00 6.86 -13.28
N THR A 3 1.17 5.84 -13.05
CA THR A 3 -0.20 6.01 -12.53
C THR A 3 -0.47 5.10 -11.35
N GLY A 4 -1.41 5.50 -10.50
CA GLY A 4 -1.92 4.69 -9.40
C GLY A 4 -3.08 5.39 -8.69
N HIS A 5 -3.55 4.79 -7.60
CA HIS A 5 -4.63 5.35 -6.80
C HIS A 5 -4.26 5.38 -5.31
N TYR A 6 -4.71 6.42 -4.62
CA TYR A 6 -4.38 6.64 -3.21
C TYR A 6 -5.57 6.48 -2.26
N ASP A 7 -6.77 6.38 -2.82
CA ASP A 7 -7.91 5.79 -2.15
C ASP A 7 -7.71 4.29 -1.95
N VAL A 8 -8.51 3.76 -1.04
CA VAL A 8 -8.48 2.37 -0.60
C VAL A 8 -9.90 1.98 -0.25
N VAL A 9 -10.24 0.70 -0.38
CA VAL A 9 -11.51 0.19 0.16
C VAL A 9 -11.59 0.34 1.69
N ASP A 10 -12.80 0.14 2.23
CA ASP A 10 -13.02 0.16 3.66
C ASP A 10 -12.19 -0.89 4.45
N ALA A 11 -12.24 -0.74 5.76
CA ALA A 11 -11.52 -1.58 6.71
C ALA A 11 -12.40 -2.69 7.32
N GLU A 12 -13.64 -2.91 6.86
CA GLU A 12 -14.56 -3.88 7.48
C GLU A 12 -14.01 -5.31 7.43
N ALA A 13 -13.28 -5.65 6.36
CA ALA A 13 -12.63 -6.95 6.19
C ALA A 13 -11.63 -7.31 7.30
N TYR A 14 -11.14 -6.32 8.07
CA TYR A 14 -10.24 -6.55 9.21
C TYR A 14 -10.98 -7.03 10.47
N GLY A 15 -12.32 -6.98 10.47
CA GLY A 15 -13.15 -7.44 11.59
C GLY A 15 -12.72 -6.79 12.93
N PRO A 16 -12.33 -7.59 13.96
CA PRO A 16 -11.88 -7.05 15.24
C PRO A 16 -10.65 -6.12 15.17
N LEU A 17 -9.90 -6.13 14.06
CA LEU A 17 -8.69 -5.33 13.85
C LEU A 17 -8.94 -4.06 13.03
N LYS A 18 -10.20 -3.74 12.70
CA LYS A 18 -10.58 -2.61 11.84
C LYS A 18 -9.94 -1.28 12.26
N ASP A 19 -9.93 -0.97 13.55
CA ASP A 19 -9.37 0.28 14.08
C ASP A 19 -7.84 0.36 13.93
N LEU A 20 -7.19 -0.78 13.64
CA LEU A 20 -5.76 -0.89 13.39
C LEU A 20 -5.42 -1.04 11.91
N ALA A 21 -6.40 -1.05 11.00
CA ALA A 21 -6.16 -1.29 9.57
C ALA A 21 -5.13 -0.31 8.97
N PHE A 22 -5.05 0.91 9.49
CA PHE A 22 -4.12 1.96 9.05
C PHE A 22 -2.90 2.15 9.96
N SER A 23 -2.68 1.21 10.89
CA SER A 23 -1.61 1.25 11.88
C SER A 23 -0.62 0.12 11.63
N PRO A 24 0.25 0.20 10.59
CA PRO A 24 1.04 -0.93 10.11
C PRO A 24 2.09 -1.46 11.12
N LEU A 25 2.39 -0.69 12.16
CA LEU A 25 3.27 -1.11 13.26
C LEU A 25 2.51 -1.87 14.36
N GLU A 26 1.28 -1.47 14.67
CA GLU A 26 0.48 -2.10 15.74
C GLU A 26 -0.38 -3.27 15.25
N LEU A 27 -0.83 -3.21 13.99
CA LEU A 27 -1.66 -4.25 13.38
C LEU A 27 -1.01 -5.64 13.47
N PRO A 28 0.26 -5.84 13.07
CA PRO A 28 0.89 -7.16 13.18
C PRO A 28 0.95 -7.67 14.62
N ARG A 29 1.25 -6.78 15.56
CA ARG A 29 1.35 -7.13 16.99
C ARG A 29 0.02 -7.67 17.51
N ARG A 30 -1.09 -7.01 17.17
CA ARG A 30 -2.43 -7.45 17.58
C ARG A 30 -2.92 -8.66 16.78
N ALA A 31 -2.57 -8.77 15.50
CA ALA A 31 -2.92 -9.92 14.66
C ALA A 31 -2.25 -11.21 15.16
N GLY A 32 -1.01 -11.12 15.67
CA GLY A 32 -0.30 -12.27 16.23
C GLY A 32 -0.95 -12.90 17.48
N GLU A 33 -1.88 -12.18 18.13
CA GLU A 33 -2.66 -12.68 19.26
C GLU A 33 -3.89 -13.49 18.81
N LEU A 34 -4.22 -13.49 17.51
CA LEU A 34 -5.35 -14.20 16.94
C LEU A 34 -4.95 -15.56 16.35
N GLU A 35 -5.95 -16.41 16.12
CA GLU A 35 -5.78 -17.60 15.31
C GLU A 35 -5.77 -17.20 13.83
N LEU A 36 -4.61 -17.38 13.19
CA LEU A 36 -4.38 -17.06 11.79
C LEU A 36 -4.17 -18.35 11.00
N PRO A 37 -4.56 -18.38 9.71
CA PRO A 37 -4.12 -19.42 8.78
C PRO A 37 -2.59 -19.55 8.81
N GLU A 38 -2.09 -20.78 8.61
CA GLU A 38 -0.66 -21.09 8.69
C GLU A 38 0.22 -20.19 7.81
N GLU A 39 -0.24 -19.89 6.60
CA GLU A 39 0.49 -19.00 5.67
C GLU A 39 0.56 -17.57 6.22
N ALA A 40 -0.56 -17.01 6.68
CA ALA A 40 -0.59 -15.67 7.26
C ALA A 40 0.25 -15.57 8.55
N ARG A 41 0.30 -16.65 9.35
CA ARG A 41 1.16 -16.72 10.53
C ARG A 41 2.64 -16.69 10.13
N LYS A 42 3.03 -17.45 9.11
CA LYS A 42 4.42 -17.43 8.60
C LYS A 42 4.82 -16.05 8.09
N ASP A 43 3.95 -15.40 7.32
CA ASP A 43 4.21 -14.05 6.80
C ASP A 43 4.32 -13.02 7.93
N LEU A 44 3.52 -13.15 8.98
CA LEU A 44 3.60 -12.30 10.16
C LEU A 44 4.91 -12.51 10.93
N GLU A 45 5.29 -13.77 11.16
CA GLU A 45 6.46 -14.15 11.97
C GLU A 45 7.78 -13.93 11.22
N SER A 46 7.79 -13.96 9.89
CA SER A 46 9.01 -13.70 9.11
C SER A 46 9.50 -12.25 9.25
N GLY A 47 8.59 -11.31 9.49
CA GLY A 47 8.89 -9.88 9.53
C GLY A 47 9.22 -9.28 8.16
N GLU A 48 9.03 -10.04 7.07
CA GLU A 48 9.33 -9.61 5.70
C GLU A 48 8.18 -8.81 5.07
N TYR A 49 7.01 -8.80 5.72
CA TYR A 49 5.79 -8.18 5.22
C TYR A 49 5.38 -6.96 6.04
N LEU A 50 4.93 -5.93 5.32
CA LEU A 50 4.26 -4.78 5.90
C LEU A 50 2.75 -4.97 5.80
N PHE A 51 2.08 -5.13 6.94
CA PHE A 51 0.63 -5.31 6.99
C PHE A 51 -0.07 -3.95 7.09
N GLY A 52 -1.19 -3.78 6.38
CA GLY A 52 -2.04 -2.60 6.51
C GLY A 52 -2.90 -2.33 5.28
N ARG A 53 -4.03 -1.67 5.48
CA ARG A 53 -4.92 -1.23 4.40
C ARG A 53 -4.20 -0.20 3.56
N GLY A 54 -4.17 -0.43 2.25
CA GLY A 54 -3.47 0.42 1.30
C GLY A 54 -2.00 0.03 1.07
N VAL A 55 -1.40 -0.86 1.87
CA VAL A 55 0.02 -1.18 1.72
C VAL A 55 0.28 -1.88 0.39
N SER A 56 -0.40 -2.99 0.15
CA SER A 56 -0.29 -3.73 -1.12
C SER A 56 -1.03 -3.01 -2.25
N ASP A 57 -2.23 -2.50 -1.96
CA ASP A 57 -3.13 -1.95 -2.97
C ASP A 57 -3.53 -0.51 -2.63
N MET A 58 -2.85 0.51 -3.18
CA MET A 58 -1.56 0.40 -3.88
C MET A 58 -0.52 1.43 -3.41
N LYS A 59 -0.62 1.90 -2.17
CA LYS A 59 0.27 2.94 -1.62
C LYS A 59 1.74 2.51 -1.60
N GLY A 60 2.04 1.23 -1.42
CA GLY A 60 3.40 0.71 -1.56
C GLY A 60 3.94 0.90 -2.98
N GLY A 61 3.11 0.64 -3.99
CA GLY A 61 3.41 0.93 -5.39
C GLY A 61 3.62 2.43 -5.64
N ILE A 62 2.75 3.30 -5.11
CA ILE A 62 2.91 4.76 -5.19
C ILE A 62 4.24 5.21 -4.59
N ALA A 63 4.60 4.71 -3.41
CA ALA A 63 5.85 5.06 -2.74
C ALA A 63 7.07 4.66 -3.58
N LEU A 64 7.07 3.44 -4.15
CA LEU A 64 8.12 2.97 -5.05
C LEU A 64 8.25 3.85 -6.30
N MET A 65 7.11 4.20 -6.90
CA MET A 65 7.04 5.07 -8.07
C MET A 65 7.58 6.48 -7.78
N MET A 66 7.25 7.05 -6.62
CA MET A 66 7.81 8.33 -6.17
C MET A 66 9.32 8.26 -5.92
N ALA A 67 9.82 7.18 -5.33
CA ALA A 67 11.25 6.96 -5.14
C ALA A 67 11.99 6.87 -6.49
N PHE A 68 11.43 6.15 -7.46
CA PHE A 68 11.98 6.09 -8.82
C PHE A 68 12.03 7.47 -9.48
N LEU A 69 10.95 8.26 -9.39
CA LEU A 69 10.90 9.62 -9.93
C LEU A 69 11.98 10.52 -9.33
N ALA A 70 12.15 10.46 -8.01
CA ALA A 70 13.20 11.20 -7.31
C ALA A 70 14.60 10.81 -7.81
N GLU A 71 14.85 9.52 -8.03
CA GLU A 71 16.13 9.03 -8.53
C GLU A 71 16.39 9.42 -10.00
N ALA A 72 15.38 9.29 -10.86
CA ALA A 72 15.46 9.74 -12.25
C ALA A 72 15.73 11.24 -12.35
N ALA A 73 15.07 12.05 -11.51
CA ALA A 73 15.29 13.49 -11.44
C ALA A 73 16.69 13.86 -10.96
N ARG A 74 17.26 13.11 -10.00
CA ARG A 74 18.64 13.32 -9.52
C ARG A 74 19.69 13.04 -10.59
N LYS A 75 19.52 11.99 -11.39
CA LYS A 75 20.46 11.65 -12.47
C LYS A 75 20.39 12.66 -13.61
N GLY A 76 19.19 13.12 -13.94
CA GLY A 76 18.96 14.18 -14.93
C GLY A 76 19.20 13.77 -16.39
N ASP A 77 19.49 12.49 -16.64
CA ASP A 77 19.80 11.92 -17.96
C ASP A 77 18.71 10.94 -18.44
N PHE A 78 17.54 10.97 -17.82
CA PHE A 78 16.46 10.06 -18.17
C PHE A 78 15.97 10.33 -19.61
N PRO A 79 15.90 9.31 -20.48
CA PRO A 79 15.72 9.50 -21.93
C PRO A 79 14.28 9.87 -22.34
N ALA A 80 13.41 10.22 -21.40
CA ALA A 80 12.00 10.51 -21.64
C ALA A 80 11.43 11.49 -20.61
N ASN A 81 10.28 12.10 -20.94
CA ASN A 81 9.50 12.88 -19.99
C ASN A 81 8.77 11.94 -19.02
N LEU A 82 8.80 12.27 -17.74
CA LEU A 82 8.11 11.53 -16.69
C LEU A 82 6.89 12.34 -16.20
N LEU A 83 5.74 11.68 -16.13
CA LEU A 83 4.50 12.20 -15.58
C LEU A 83 4.02 11.23 -14.50
N PHE A 84 3.75 11.76 -13.31
CA PHE A 84 3.09 11.05 -12.22
C PHE A 84 1.66 11.56 -12.09
N LEU A 85 0.71 10.65 -12.08
CA LEU A 85 -0.71 10.94 -11.91
C LEU A 85 -1.30 9.92 -10.93
N ALA A 86 -1.82 10.37 -9.80
CA ALA A 86 -2.51 9.47 -8.87
C ALA A 86 -3.93 9.96 -8.61
N VAL A 87 -4.89 9.04 -8.54
CA VAL A 87 -6.33 9.33 -8.48
C VAL A 87 -6.97 8.93 -7.14
N PRO A 88 -8.09 9.56 -6.74
CA PRO A 88 -8.77 9.33 -5.45
C PRO A 88 -10.00 8.40 -5.47
N ASP A 89 -10.37 7.79 -6.58
CA ASP A 89 -11.67 7.09 -6.69
C ASP A 89 -11.58 5.79 -7.51
N GLU A 90 -10.41 5.18 -7.63
CA GLU A 90 -10.24 3.97 -8.43
C GLU A 90 -11.08 2.81 -7.86
N GLU A 91 -11.07 2.65 -6.54
CA GLU A 91 -11.69 1.52 -5.81
C GLU A 91 -13.23 1.61 -5.76
N ASN A 92 -13.80 2.72 -6.25
CA ASN A 92 -15.23 2.98 -6.25
C ASN A 92 -15.76 3.15 -7.67
N THR A 93 -16.00 4.38 -8.14
CA THR A 93 -16.62 4.61 -9.46
C THR A 93 -15.64 5.01 -10.54
N SER A 94 -14.37 5.19 -10.19
CA SER A 94 -13.34 5.74 -11.07
C SER A 94 -13.75 7.09 -11.69
N ALA A 95 -14.58 7.88 -11.00
CA ALA A 95 -15.10 9.15 -11.51
C ALA A 95 -14.03 10.24 -11.63
N GLY A 96 -12.85 10.01 -11.03
CA GLY A 96 -11.69 10.88 -11.06
C GLY A 96 -10.50 10.36 -11.89
N MET A 97 -10.69 9.33 -12.71
CA MET A 97 -9.70 8.90 -13.71
C MET A 97 -9.71 9.77 -14.97
#